data_AF-A0A4P8HUM5-F1
#
_entry.id   AF-A0A4P8HUM5-F1
#
_cell.length_a   1.000
_cell.length_b   1.000
_cell.length_c   1.000
_cell.angle_alpha   90.00
_cell.angle_beta   90.00
_cell.angle_gamma   90.00
#
_symmetry.space_group_name_H-M   'P 1'
#
loop_
_entity.id
_entity.type
_entity.pdbx_description
1 polymer ?
#
loop_
_entity_poly.entity_id
_entity_poly.type
_entity_poly.pdbx_seq_one_letter_code
_entity_poly.pdbx_strand_id
1 'polypeptide(L)'
;MDANRRHPSKEEVRAWMARRQVSSRAGLPLPLPSPDEIRRELGWHQLPVARQEAAIPALPLLLAELAALTAVTWYWLLLQLARDCPRPLP
;
A
#
# COMPACT_ATOMS: atom_id res chain seq x y z
N MET A 1 -0.72 17.51 13.45
CA MET A 1 -0.87 16.28 12.64
C MET A 1 0.28 16.25 11.63
N ASP A 2 1.40 15.63 11.98
CA ASP A 2 2.55 15.47 11.09
C ASP A 2 2.67 14.01 10.67
N ALA A 3 1.83 13.60 9.72
CA ALA A 3 1.69 12.20 9.29
C ALA A 3 2.87 11.67 8.43
N ASN A 4 4.01 12.36 8.39
CA ASN A 4 5.17 11.97 7.59
C ASN A 4 6.51 12.32 8.27
N ARG A 5 6.65 12.04 9.58
CA ARG A 5 7.95 12.16 10.25
C ARG A 5 8.68 10.81 10.18
N ARG A 6 9.83 10.79 9.49
CA ARG A 6 10.66 9.59 9.29
C ARG A 6 11.66 9.29 10.42
N HIS A 7 11.99 10.26 11.28
CA HIS A 7 12.81 10.03 12.49
C HIS A 7 12.39 10.88 13.72
N PRO A 8 12.37 10.33 14.98
CA PRO A 8 11.90 11.06 16.15
C PRO A 8 12.66 12.36 16.30
N SER A 9 11.99 13.41 16.77
CA SER A 9 12.70 14.62 17.11
C SER A 9 13.59 14.36 18.33
N LYS A 10 14.71 15.08 18.38
CA LYS A 10 15.67 14.99 19.49
C LYS A 10 15.02 15.34 20.84
N GLU A 11 14.01 16.22 20.83
CA GLU A 11 13.30 16.65 22.04
C GLU A 11 12.32 15.59 22.56
N GLU A 12 11.61 14.89 21.67
CA GLU A 12 10.74 13.76 22.05
C GLU A 12 11.55 12.63 22.70
N VAL A 13 12.71 12.29 22.14
CA VAL A 13 13.63 11.30 22.71
C VAL A 13 14.16 11.76 24.07
N ARG A 14 14.50 13.06 24.22
CA ARG A 14 14.95 13.63 25.50
C ARG A 14 13.85 13.56 26.57
N ALA A 15 12.62 13.92 26.22
CA ALA A 15 11.48 13.86 27.14
C ALA A 15 11.17 12.41 27.54
N TRP A 16 11.27 11.48 26.59
CA TRP A 16 11.11 10.05 26.85
C TRP A 16 12.19 9.49 27.78
N MET A 17 13.46 9.84 27.55
CA MET A 17 14.58 9.49 28.45
C MET A 17 14.34 10.01 29.87
N ALA A 18 13.89 11.26 30.02
CA ALA A 18 13.62 11.87 31.32
C ALA A 18 12.50 11.12 32.08
N ARG A 19 11.40 10.74 31.40
CA ARG A 19 10.33 9.93 32.00
C ARG A 19 10.85 8.56 32.45
N ARG A 20 11.64 7.89 31.61
CA ARG A 20 12.18 6.55 31.90
C ARG A 20 13.22 6.57 33.03
N GLN A 21 14.02 7.63 33.15
CA GLN A 21 14.93 7.83 34.28
C GLN A 21 14.18 7.99 35.59
N VAL A 22 13.04 8.70 35.59
CA VAL A 22 12.16 8.82 36.77
C VAL A 22 11.57 7.47 37.15
N SER A 23 11.20 6.63 36.17
CA SER A 23 10.71 5.25 36.43
C SER A 23 11.80 4.26 36.85
N SER A 24 13.06 4.47 36.42
CA SER A 24 14.20 3.59 36.72
C SER A 24 14.87 3.91 38.08
N ARG A 25 14.34 4.87 38.83
CA ARG A 25 14.90 5.36 40.11
C ARG A 25 14.88 4.31 41.24
N ALA A 26 14.38 3.10 40.98
CA ALA A 26 14.44 1.93 41.86
C ALA A 26 15.83 1.25 41.92
N GLY A 27 16.88 1.88 41.38
CA GLY A 27 18.27 1.47 41.61
C GLY A 27 18.77 0.30 40.75
N LEU A 28 17.93 -0.30 39.91
CA LEU A 28 18.37 -1.26 38.89
C LEU A 28 18.63 -0.53 37.57
N PRO A 29 19.82 -0.69 36.95
CA PRO A 29 20.06 -0.22 35.61
C PRO A 29 19.15 -0.99 34.64
N LEU A 30 18.04 -0.36 34.26
CA LEU A 30 17.16 -0.89 33.22
C LEU A 30 17.98 -0.96 31.92
N PRO A 31 17.99 -2.11 31.22
CA PRO A 31 18.72 -2.21 29.96
C PRO A 31 18.27 -1.10 29.00
N LEU A 32 19.25 -0.53 28.29
CA LEU A 32 18.98 0.43 27.22
C LEU A 32 18.09 -0.31 26.20
N PRO A 33 16.88 0.19 25.95
CA PRO A 33 15.98 -0.47 25.04
C PRO A 33 16.53 -0.27 23.63
N SER A 34 16.24 -1.23 22.78
CA SER A 34 16.58 -1.14 21.37
C SER A 34 15.95 0.13 20.76
N PRO A 35 16.59 0.74 19.74
CA PRO A 35 16.01 1.89 19.04
C PRO A 35 14.57 1.63 18.56
N ASP A 36 14.22 0.39 18.22
CA ASP A 36 12.88 0.00 17.79
C ASP A 36 11.84 0.03 18.92
N GLU A 37 12.24 -0.28 20.15
CA GLU A 37 11.37 -0.12 21.33
C GLU A 37 11.12 1.35 21.64
N ILE A 38 12.15 2.20 21.55
CA ILE A 38 12.01 3.65 21.73
C ILE A 38 11.04 4.20 20.68
N ARG A 39 11.15 3.75 19.43
CA ARG A 39 10.21 4.13 18.36
C ARG A 39 8.79 3.68 18.72
N ARG A 40 8.57 2.42 19.12
CA ARG A 40 7.23 1.95 19.52
C ARG A 40 6.64 2.78 20.67
N GLU A 41 7.40 3.04 21.72
CA GLU A 41 6.95 3.80 22.89
C GLU A 41 6.66 5.28 22.58
N LEU A 42 7.36 5.86 21.59
CA LEU A 42 7.07 7.20 21.09
C LEU A 42 5.86 7.26 20.16
N GLY A 43 5.16 6.13 19.91
CA GLY A 43 4.08 6.06 18.92
C GLY A 43 4.62 6.15 17.48
N TRP A 44 5.92 5.94 17.32
CA TRP A 44 6.65 5.97 16.07
C TRP A 44 6.53 4.62 15.37
N HIS A 45 5.32 4.33 14.95
CA HIS A 45 5.09 3.24 14.03
C HIS A 45 5.48 3.76 12.66
N GLN A 46 6.54 3.19 12.08
CA GLN A 46 6.55 3.09 10.64
C GLN A 46 5.23 2.39 10.33
N LEU A 47 4.25 3.13 9.76
CA LEU A 47 3.22 2.48 8.96
C LEU A 47 4.01 1.46 8.16
N PRO A 48 3.69 0.14 8.26
CA PRO A 48 4.38 -0.85 7.45
C PRO A 48 4.37 -0.23 6.09
N VAL A 49 5.55 0.11 5.55
CA VAL A 49 5.67 0.80 4.25
C VAL A 49 4.78 -0.05 3.39
N ALA A 50 3.56 0.44 3.14
CA ALA A 50 2.51 -0.40 2.62
C ALA A 50 3.13 -0.81 1.33
N ARG A 51 3.49 -2.10 1.25
CA ARG A 51 4.46 -2.63 0.33
C ARG A 51 3.96 -2.19 -1.03
N GLN A 52 4.42 -1.02 -1.47
CA GLN A 52 4.21 -0.45 -2.78
C GLN A 52 5.24 -1.18 -3.63
N GLU A 53 5.30 -2.51 -3.48
CA GLU A 53 5.42 -3.37 -4.62
C GLU A 53 4.25 -2.99 -5.50
N ALA A 54 4.49 -2.02 -6.38
CA ALA A 54 4.19 -2.12 -7.79
C ALA A 54 3.10 -3.16 -8.13
N ALA A 55 1.89 -3.01 -7.59
CA ALA A 55 0.71 -3.75 -8.01
C ALA A 55 0.18 -3.17 -9.35
N ILE A 56 1.07 -2.66 -10.19
CA ILE A 56 0.73 -1.95 -11.42
C ILE A 56 1.68 -2.41 -12.54
N PRO A 57 1.62 -3.69 -12.90
CA PRO A 57 1.53 -4.03 -14.32
C PRO A 57 0.24 -4.78 -14.67
N ALA A 58 -0.58 -5.16 -13.68
CA ALA A 58 -1.80 -5.94 -13.93
C ALA A 58 -2.93 -5.11 -14.54
N LEU A 59 -3.05 -3.83 -14.21
CA LEU A 59 -4.11 -2.95 -14.72
C LEU A 59 -4.14 -2.86 -16.26
N PRO A 60 -3.03 -2.57 -16.98
CA PRO A 60 -3.06 -2.54 -18.44
C PRO A 60 -3.32 -3.92 -19.06
N LEU A 61 -2.85 -5.00 -18.42
CA LEU A 61 -3.09 -6.37 -18.90
C LEU A 61 -4.57 -6.76 -18.79
N LEU A 62 -5.20 -6.46 -17.64
CA LEU A 62 -6.63 -6.71 -17.42
C LEU A 62 -7.51 -5.86 -18.36
N LEU A 63 -7.11 -4.61 -18.62
CA LEU A 63 -7.79 -3.75 -19.60
C LEU A 63 -7.67 -4.31 -21.01
N ALA A 64 -6.49 -4.80 -21.41
CA ALA A 64 -6.27 -5.41 -22.71
C ALA A 64 -7.10 -6.70 -22.87
N GLU A 65 -7.16 -7.54 -21.83
CA GLU A 65 -7.96 -8.76 -21.82
C GLU A 65 -9.46 -8.45 -21.94
N LEU A 66 -9.97 -7.50 -21.15
CA LEU A 66 -11.35 -7.06 -21.23
C LEU A 66 -11.70 -6.49 -22.62
N ALA A 67 -10.81 -5.67 -23.19
CA ALA A 67 -10.99 -5.11 -24.53
C ALA A 67 -11.00 -6.18 -25.62
N ALA A 68 -10.09 -7.16 -25.55
CA ALA A 68 -10.01 -8.26 -26.50
C ALA A 68 -11.28 -9.12 -26.46
N LEU A 69 -11.75 -9.51 -25.27
CA LEU A 69 -12.99 -10.27 -25.12
C LEU A 69 -14.20 -9.49 -25.66
N THR A 70 -14.26 -8.19 -25.37
CA THR A 70 -15.33 -7.32 -25.87
C THR A 70 -15.32 -7.25 -27.40
N ALA A 71 -14.16 -7.04 -28.01
CA ALA A 71 -14.01 -6.96 -29.47
C ALA A 71 -14.37 -8.28 -30.17
N VAL A 72 -13.92 -9.43 -29.65
CA VAL A 72 -14.25 -10.75 -30.21
C VAL A 72 -15.75 -11.02 -30.13
N THR A 73 -16.38 -10.68 -29.00
CA THR A 73 -17.82 -10.87 -28.82
C THR A 73 -18.63 -10.02 -29.80
N TRP A 74 -18.27 -8.76 -29.98
CA TRP A 74 -18.92 -7.88 -30.96
C TRP A 74 -18.69 -8.34 -32.40
N TYR A 75 -17.47 -8.76 -32.74
CA TYR A 75 -17.17 -9.27 -34.08
C TYR A 75 -17.98 -10.52 -34.40
N TRP A 76 -18.09 -11.45 -33.45
CA TRP A 76 -18.93 -12.64 -33.60
C TRP A 76 -20.40 -12.27 -33.81
N LEU A 77 -20.95 -11.35 -33.00
CA LEU A 77 -22.34 -10.89 -33.14
C LEU A 77 -22.59 -10.24 -34.51
N LEU A 78 -21.67 -9.40 -34.98
CA LEU A 78 -21.76 -8.77 -36.30
C LEU A 78 -21.68 -9.80 -37.43
N LEU A 79 -20.81 -10.81 -37.32
CA LEU A 79 -20.73 -11.90 -38.29
C LEU A 79 -22.02 -12.71 -38.34
N GLN A 80 -22.62 -13.00 -37.19
CA GLN A 80 -23.91 -13.70 -37.13
C GLN A 80 -25.01 -12.86 -37.78
N LEU A 81 -25.09 -11.56 -37.46
CA LEU A 81 -26.04 -10.65 -38.10
C LEU A 81 -25.85 -10.57 -39.62
N ALA A 82 -24.60 -10.51 -40.09
CA ALA A 82 -24.28 -10.48 -41.51
C ALA A 82 -24.61 -11.80 -42.22
N ARG A 83 -24.55 -12.93 -41.52
CA ARG A 83 -24.96 -14.25 -42.03
C ARG A 83 -26.48 -14.39 -42.10
N ASP A 84 -27.17 -13.83 -41.12
CA ASP A 84 -28.62 -13.87 -41.02
C ASP A 84 -29.30 -12.83 -41.93
N CYS A 85 -28.54 -11.85 -42.44
CA CYS A 85 -29.02 -10.97 -43.51
C CYS A 85 -29.20 -11.77 -44.82
N PRO A 86 -30.42 -11.92 -45.33
CA PRO A 86 -30.62 -12.51 -46.64
C PRO A 86 -29.94 -11.61 -47.69
N ARG A 87 -29.07 -12.21 -48.51
CA ARG A 87 -28.49 -11.52 -49.67
C ARG A 87 -29.63 -10.99 -50.55
N PRO A 88 -29.65 -9.70 -50.92
CA PRO A 88 -30.56 -9.24 -51.96
C PRO A 88 -30.22 -10.00 -53.25
N LEU A 89 -31.19 -10.76 -53.76
CA LEU A 89 -31.11 -11.41 -55.07
C LEU A 89 -30.94 -10.32 -56.15
N PRO A 90 -30.03 -10.49 -57.12
CA PRO A 90 -29.85 -9.57 -58.24
C PRO A 90 -31.06 -9.56 -59.18
#